data_AF-A0A250I710-F1
#
_entry.id   AF-A0A250I710-F1
#
_cell.length_a   1.000
_cell.length_b   1.000
_cell.length_c   1.000
_cell.angle_alpha   90.00
_cell.angle_beta   90.00
_cell.angle_gamma   90.00
#
_symmetry.space_group_name_H-M   'P 1'
#
loop_
_entity.id
_entity.type
_entity.pdbx_description
1 polymer ?
#
loop_
_entity_poly.entity_id
_entity_poly.type
_entity_poly.pdbx_seq_one_letter_code
_entity_poly.pdbx_strand_id
1 'polypeptide(L)'
;MSASPAIRGFVTSMILDAARALPEESRRRVFALVPAPTLALIESTSRLGWIPMEESMKLTDALHGVLGNPGYRRFFSRLADRLIDAPLLHSLFDAAVRLFGLTPQALFKWSTHAWDQAFRHIGRLTYQLQHQGPNGGRIDMVWEGIPPLMLRGGTFEESLAGTFEMFLRRVSREGHVHMRPAPASEKSRRVYEVTWK
;
A
#
# COMPACT_ATOMS: atom_id res chain seq x y z
N MET A 1 22.35 5.60 15.51
CA MET A 1 21.98 4.50 14.59
C MET A 1 20.66 4.89 13.95
N SER A 2 20.57 4.94 12.61
CA SER A 2 19.29 5.19 11.93
C SER A 2 18.33 4.03 12.23
N ALA A 3 17.11 4.35 12.65
CA ALA A 3 16.12 3.33 12.97
C ALA A 3 15.69 2.57 11.70
N SER A 4 15.59 1.25 11.79
CA SER A 4 15.33 0.39 10.63
C SER A 4 13.91 0.56 10.10
N PRO A 5 13.71 0.59 8.77
CA PRO A 5 12.38 0.58 8.15
C PRO A 5 11.55 -0.62 8.59
N ALA A 6 10.29 -0.38 8.94
CA ALA A 6 9.41 -1.42 9.47
C ALA A 6 7.95 -1.23 9.08
N ILE A 7 7.20 -2.32 9.15
CA ILE A 7 5.77 -2.41 8.91
C ILE A 7 5.07 -3.07 10.11
N ARG A 8 3.83 -2.67 10.42
CA ARG A 8 3.06 -3.29 11.48
C ARG A 8 2.71 -4.74 11.17
N GLY A 9 2.77 -5.58 12.21
CA GLY A 9 2.43 -7.00 12.12
C GLY A 9 1.02 -7.28 11.59
N PHE A 10 0.04 -6.42 11.86
CA PHE A 10 -1.31 -6.62 11.32
C PHE A 10 -1.35 -6.50 9.78
N VAL A 11 -0.56 -5.61 9.18
CA VAL A 11 -0.55 -5.41 7.72
C VAL A 11 0.06 -6.64 7.05
N THR A 12 1.22 -7.09 7.53
CA THR A 12 1.89 -8.29 7.01
C THR A 12 1.08 -9.57 7.23
N SER A 13 0.42 -9.71 8.38
CA SER A 13 -0.53 -10.81 8.62
C SER A 13 -1.66 -10.80 7.59
N MET A 14 -2.24 -9.64 7.28
CA MET A 14 -3.30 -9.56 6.27
C MET A 14 -2.78 -9.82 4.85
N ILE A 15 -1.55 -9.43 4.51
CA ILE A 15 -0.90 -9.80 3.25
C ILE A 15 -0.73 -11.33 3.18
N LEU A 16 -0.23 -11.95 4.26
CA LEU A 16 -0.03 -13.40 4.35
C LEU A 16 -1.35 -14.17 4.20
N ASP A 17 -2.40 -13.74 4.88
CA ASP A 17 -3.73 -14.36 4.79
C ASP A 17 -4.32 -14.20 3.38
N ALA A 18 -4.14 -13.04 2.75
CA ALA A 18 -4.54 -12.83 1.36
C ALA A 18 -3.73 -13.72 0.39
N ALA A 19 -2.44 -13.94 0.64
CA ALA A 19 -1.60 -14.85 -0.15
C ALA A 19 -2.07 -16.31 -0.01
N ARG A 20 -2.50 -16.73 1.19
CA ARG A 20 -3.08 -18.07 1.44
C ARG A 20 -4.40 -18.31 0.73
N ALA A 21 -5.14 -17.25 0.43
CA ALA A 21 -6.41 -17.28 -0.28
C ALA A 21 -6.26 -17.22 -1.81
N LEU A 22 -5.03 -17.17 -2.34
CA LEU A 22 -4.80 -17.26 -3.79
C LEU A 22 -5.22 -18.63 -4.35
N PRO A 23 -5.50 -18.73 -5.68
CA PRO A 23 -5.65 -20.00 -6.36
C PRO A 23 -4.46 -20.92 -6.09
N GLU A 24 -4.71 -22.23 -6.00
CA GLU A 24 -3.74 -23.22 -5.52
C GLU A 24 -2.40 -23.14 -6.23
N GLU A 25 -2.40 -23.03 -7.56
CA GLU A 25 -1.18 -22.95 -8.36
C GLU A 25 -0.34 -21.72 -8.00
N SER A 26 -0.96 -20.53 -7.98
CA SER A 26 -0.29 -19.27 -7.63
C SER A 26 0.19 -19.30 -6.19
N ARG A 27 -0.66 -19.77 -5.26
CA ARG A 27 -0.33 -19.91 -3.84
C ARG A 27 0.92 -20.77 -3.64
N ARG A 28 0.95 -21.96 -4.25
CA ARG A 28 2.10 -22.87 -4.16
C ARG A 28 3.38 -22.22 -4.69
N ARG A 29 3.30 -21.54 -5.85
CA ARG A 29 4.44 -20.84 -6.44
C ARG A 29 4.95 -19.69 -5.57
N VAL A 30 4.06 -18.92 -4.95
CA VAL A 30 4.45 -17.84 -4.01
C VAL A 30 5.18 -18.43 -2.82
N PHE A 31 4.58 -19.41 -2.12
CA PHE A 31 5.19 -19.96 -0.90
C PHE A 31 6.47 -20.78 -1.15
N ALA A 32 6.69 -21.27 -2.37
CA ALA A 32 7.96 -21.88 -2.75
C ALA A 32 9.12 -20.86 -2.82
N LEU A 33 8.83 -19.56 -2.97
CA LEU A 33 9.81 -18.49 -3.07
C LEU A 33 10.04 -17.76 -1.73
N VAL A 34 9.14 -17.90 -0.76
CA VAL A 34 9.25 -17.19 0.53
C VAL A 34 10.07 -18.02 1.51
N PRO A 35 11.16 -17.49 2.10
CA PRO A 35 11.93 -18.21 3.10
C PRO A 35 11.08 -18.59 4.32
N ALA A 36 11.22 -19.83 4.79
CA ALA A 36 10.52 -20.31 5.98
C ALA A 36 10.73 -19.43 7.24
N PRO A 37 11.95 -18.90 7.52
CA PRO A 37 12.15 -17.97 8.63
C PRO A 37 11.32 -16.69 8.52
N THR A 38 11.11 -16.18 7.31
CA THR A 38 10.28 -14.99 7.08
C THR A 38 8.81 -15.27 7.40
N LEU A 39 8.29 -16.43 7.00
CA LEU A 39 6.92 -16.84 7.34
C LEU A 39 6.74 -16.97 8.85
N ALA A 40 7.65 -17.67 9.52
CA ALA A 40 7.62 -17.87 10.96
C ALA A 40 7.70 -16.53 11.73
N LEU A 41 8.50 -15.57 11.24
CA LEU A 41 8.57 -14.23 11.81
C LEU A 41 7.22 -13.50 11.68
N ILE A 42 6.58 -13.55 10.51
CA ILE A 42 5.28 -12.90 10.29
C ILE A 42 4.20 -13.51 11.19
N GLU A 43 4.18 -14.83 11.33
CA GLU A 43 3.20 -15.55 12.15
C GLU A 43 3.38 -15.34 13.65
N SER A 44 4.63 -15.26 14.12
CA SER A 44 4.94 -15.07 15.54
C SER A 44 4.87 -13.61 16.00
N THR A 45 4.94 -12.64 15.06
CA THR A 45 4.86 -11.21 15.42
C THR A 45 3.42 -10.82 15.76
N SER A 46 3.24 -10.17 16.91
CA SER A 46 1.91 -9.68 17.31
C SER A 46 1.37 -8.65 16.30
N ARG A 47 0.04 -8.47 16.24
CA ARG A 47 -0.60 -7.50 15.32
C ARG A 47 -0.10 -6.07 15.52
N LEU A 48 0.23 -5.69 16.76
CA LEU A 48 0.81 -4.40 17.11
C LEU A 48 2.34 -4.40 17.06
N GLY A 49 2.98 -5.54 16.85
CA GLY A 49 4.42 -5.66 16.67
C GLY A 49 4.90 -4.99 15.38
N TRP A 50 6.23 -4.91 15.24
CA TRP A 50 6.90 -4.35 14.08
C TRP A 50 7.73 -5.44 13.41
N ILE A 51 7.55 -5.57 12.10
CA ILE A 51 8.35 -6.46 11.25
C ILE A 51 9.32 -5.61 10.45
N PRO A 52 10.62 -5.97 10.37
CA PRO A 52 11.55 -5.32 9.46
C PRO A 52 11.00 -5.30 8.03
N MET A 53 11.06 -4.15 7.36
CA MET A 53 10.51 -4.01 6.01
C MET A 53 11.16 -5.00 5.04
N GLU A 54 12.45 -5.27 5.19
CA GLU A 54 13.17 -6.27 4.38
C GLU A 54 12.55 -7.67 4.47
N GLU A 55 12.07 -8.09 5.64
CA GLU A 55 11.39 -9.37 5.81
C GLU A 55 10.01 -9.36 5.15
N SER A 56 9.25 -8.28 5.32
CA SER A 56 7.98 -8.12 4.61
C SER A 56 8.15 -8.14 3.10
N MET A 57 9.23 -7.54 2.59
CA MET A 57 9.49 -7.44 1.16
C MET A 57 9.70 -8.81 0.51
N LYS A 58 10.29 -9.78 1.21
CA LYS A 58 10.45 -11.14 0.68
C LYS A 58 9.10 -11.79 0.33
N LEU A 59 8.06 -11.55 1.12
CA LEU A 59 6.71 -12.03 0.82
C LEU A 59 6.10 -11.27 -0.36
N THR A 60 6.21 -9.94 -0.37
CA THR A 60 5.62 -9.12 -1.42
C THR A 60 6.32 -9.25 -2.77
N ASP A 61 7.63 -9.46 -2.78
CA ASP A 61 8.42 -9.70 -3.99
C ASP A 61 8.07 -11.06 -4.60
N ALA A 62 7.88 -12.10 -3.76
CA ALA A 62 7.38 -13.39 -4.23
C ALA A 62 5.98 -13.29 -4.85
N LEU A 63 5.07 -12.54 -4.21
CA LEU A 63 3.75 -12.24 -4.76
C LEU A 63 3.85 -11.52 -6.10
N HIS A 64 4.68 -10.49 -6.18
CA HIS A 64 4.87 -9.70 -7.40
C HIS A 64 5.46 -10.55 -8.53
N GLY A 65 6.50 -11.34 -8.26
CA GLY A 65 7.13 -12.22 -9.23
C GLY A 65 6.21 -13.30 -9.79
N VAL A 66 5.24 -13.79 -9.01
CA VAL A 66 4.27 -14.81 -9.46
C VAL A 66 3.07 -14.19 -10.17
N LEU A 67 2.54 -13.07 -9.67
CA LEU A 67 1.31 -12.46 -10.18
C LEU A 67 1.54 -11.47 -11.33
N GLY A 68 2.77 -10.97 -11.48
CA GLY A 68 3.11 -9.84 -12.36
C GLY A 68 2.41 -8.53 -11.95
N ASN A 69 2.78 -7.40 -12.55
CA ASN A 69 2.24 -6.09 -12.15
C ASN A 69 0.70 -6.03 -12.16
N PRO A 70 -0.02 -6.48 -13.20
CA PRO A 70 -1.48 -6.37 -13.22
C PRO A 70 -2.15 -7.23 -12.13
N GLY A 71 -1.65 -8.44 -11.89
CA GLY A 71 -2.17 -9.33 -10.86
C GLY A 71 -1.87 -8.80 -9.45
N TYR A 72 -0.67 -8.27 -9.26
CA TYR A 72 -0.19 -7.71 -8.00
C TYR A 72 -0.93 -6.43 -7.60
N ARG A 73 -1.16 -5.51 -8.54
CA ARG A 73 -2.04 -4.33 -8.31
C ARG A 73 -3.44 -4.75 -7.90
N ARG A 74 -4.06 -5.69 -8.62
CA ARG A 74 -5.39 -6.20 -8.26
C ARG A 74 -5.40 -6.86 -6.89
N PHE A 75 -4.35 -7.60 -6.53
CA PHE A 75 -4.19 -8.20 -5.21
C PHE A 75 -4.20 -7.13 -4.11
N PHE A 76 -3.33 -6.12 -4.22
CA PHE A 76 -3.26 -5.03 -3.23
C PHE A 76 -4.51 -4.16 -3.23
N SER A 77 -5.15 -3.95 -4.38
CA SER A 77 -6.43 -3.25 -4.48
C SER A 77 -7.55 -3.96 -3.71
N ARG A 78 -7.58 -5.30 -3.70
CA ARG A 78 -8.55 -6.07 -2.90
C ARG A 78 -8.16 -6.12 -1.42
N LEU A 79 -6.87 -6.26 -1.13
CA LEU A 79 -6.37 -6.26 0.24
C LEU A 79 -6.64 -4.92 0.93
N ALA A 80 -6.42 -3.80 0.23
CA ALA A 80 -6.61 -2.47 0.77
C ALA A 80 -8.06 -2.21 1.21
N ASP A 81 -9.03 -2.79 0.50
CA ASP A 81 -10.44 -2.70 0.87
C ASP A 81 -10.69 -3.33 2.26
N ARG A 82 -10.03 -4.45 2.54
CA ARG A 82 -10.05 -5.10 3.87
C ARG A 82 -9.24 -4.34 4.92
N LEU A 83 -8.16 -3.68 4.52
CA LEU A 83 -7.30 -2.92 5.44
C LEU A 83 -8.04 -1.72 6.05
N ILE A 84 -8.93 -1.07 5.29
CA ILE A 84 -9.78 0.01 5.81
C ILE A 84 -10.62 -0.45 7.00
N ASP A 85 -11.12 -1.69 6.94
CA ASP A 85 -11.99 -2.25 7.96
C ASP A 85 -11.19 -2.90 9.12
N ALA A 86 -9.85 -2.82 9.09
CA ALA A 86 -9.02 -3.34 10.18
C ALA A 86 -9.21 -2.48 11.45
N PRO A 87 -9.44 -3.07 12.64
CA PRO A 87 -9.77 -2.31 13.86
C PRO A 87 -8.80 -1.18 14.21
N LEU A 88 -7.51 -1.32 13.89
CA LEU A 88 -6.49 -0.31 14.16
C LEU A 88 -6.62 0.94 13.26
N LEU A 89 -7.17 0.78 12.06
CA LEU A 89 -7.35 1.84 11.07
C LEU A 89 -8.80 2.37 11.03
N HIS A 90 -9.75 1.55 11.49
CA HIS A 90 -11.18 1.81 11.38
C HIS A 90 -11.63 3.08 12.09
N SER A 91 -11.17 3.34 13.32
CA SER A 91 -11.59 4.55 14.07
C SER A 91 -11.18 5.85 13.38
N LEU A 92 -9.99 5.86 12.78
CA LEU A 92 -9.49 6.99 11.99
C LEU A 92 -10.24 7.14 10.67
N PHE A 93 -10.60 6.01 10.04
CA PHE A 93 -11.40 5.98 8.83
C PHE A 93 -12.81 6.55 9.08
N ASP A 94 -13.49 6.08 10.11
CA ASP A 94 -14.83 6.57 10.49
C ASP A 94 -14.83 8.06 10.79
N ALA A 95 -13.79 8.56 11.48
CA ALA A 95 -13.61 9.99 11.71
C ALA A 95 -13.48 10.78 10.40
N ALA A 96 -12.67 10.28 9.45
CA ALA A 96 -12.50 10.93 8.14
C ALA A 96 -13.81 10.92 7.32
N VAL A 97 -14.52 9.80 7.29
CA VAL A 97 -15.81 9.67 6.60
C VAL A 97 -16.87 10.57 7.25
N ARG A 98 -16.92 10.64 8.58
CA ARG A 98 -17.87 11.50 9.30
C ARG A 98 -17.62 13.00 9.05
N LEU A 99 -16.36 13.42 8.93
CA LEU A 99 -15.99 14.82 8.74
C LEU A 99 -16.10 15.27 7.28
N PHE A 100 -15.76 14.40 6.33
CA PHE A 100 -15.59 14.78 4.91
C PHE A 100 -16.49 14.03 3.94
N GLY A 101 -17.32 13.12 4.45
CA GLY A 101 -18.07 12.17 3.64
C GLY A 101 -17.18 11.10 3.01
N LEU A 102 -17.81 10.12 2.35
CA LEU A 102 -17.12 9.10 1.58
C LEU A 102 -16.77 9.65 0.18
N THR A 103 -15.68 10.41 0.09
CA THR A 103 -15.18 11.03 -1.15
C THR A 103 -13.76 10.57 -1.49
N PRO A 104 -13.32 10.61 -2.77
CA PRO A 104 -11.93 10.31 -3.11
C PRO A 104 -10.93 11.09 -2.25
N GLN A 105 -11.13 12.40 -2.10
CA GLN A 105 -10.25 13.28 -1.35
C GLN A 105 -10.13 12.87 0.13
N ALA A 106 -11.26 12.51 0.75
CA ALA A 106 -11.27 12.04 2.13
C ALA A 106 -10.42 10.77 2.28
N LEU A 107 -10.59 9.79 1.39
CA LEU A 107 -9.83 8.53 1.41
C LEU A 107 -8.33 8.76 1.18
N PHE A 108 -7.97 9.57 0.19
CA PHE A 108 -6.57 9.85 -0.11
C PHE A 108 -5.89 10.65 1.02
N LYS A 109 -6.55 11.65 1.59
CA LYS A 109 -6.03 12.36 2.77
C LYS A 109 -5.89 11.42 3.96
N TRP A 110 -6.91 10.62 4.26
CA TRP A 110 -6.89 9.63 5.33
C TRP A 110 -5.72 8.65 5.18
N SER A 111 -5.41 8.22 3.95
CA SER A 111 -4.31 7.29 3.71
C SER A 111 -2.94 7.82 4.14
N THR A 112 -2.74 9.15 4.17
CA THR A 112 -1.51 9.75 4.68
C THR A 112 -1.36 9.56 6.20
N HIS A 113 -2.47 9.51 6.94
CA HIS A 113 -2.46 9.22 8.37
C HIS A 113 -2.38 7.71 8.64
N ALA A 114 -3.06 6.89 7.85
CA ALA A 114 -2.97 5.43 7.94
C ALA A 114 -1.54 4.94 7.67
N TRP A 115 -0.80 5.62 6.80
CA TRP A 115 0.62 5.37 6.53
C TRP A 115 1.47 5.37 7.80
N ASP A 116 1.34 6.39 8.65
CA ASP A 116 2.11 6.52 9.89
C ASP A 116 1.71 5.48 10.95
N GLN A 117 0.50 4.93 10.86
CA GLN A 117 0.06 3.82 11.72
C GLN A 117 0.63 2.48 11.25
N ALA A 118 0.69 2.28 9.93
CA ALA A 118 1.09 1.04 9.29
C ALA A 118 2.62 0.88 9.18
N PHE A 119 3.37 1.99 9.12
CA PHE A 119 4.79 1.94 8.78
C PHE A 119 5.67 2.86 9.64
N ARG A 120 6.97 2.56 9.66
CA ARG A 120 8.01 3.36 10.31
C ARG A 120 9.26 3.47 9.46
N HIS A 121 9.85 4.66 9.42
CA HIS A 121 11.13 4.93 8.75
C HIS A 121 11.15 4.53 7.27
N ILE A 122 10.01 4.59 6.59
CA ILE A 122 9.89 4.32 5.15
C ILE A 122 9.62 5.58 4.31
N GLY A 123 9.90 6.75 4.89
CA GLY A 123 9.53 8.02 4.30
C GLY A 123 8.10 8.46 4.64
N ARG A 124 7.65 9.51 3.96
CA ARG A 124 6.38 10.18 4.22
C ARG A 124 5.50 10.13 2.98
N LEU A 125 4.23 9.79 3.17
CA LEU A 125 3.21 9.91 2.14
C LEU A 125 2.42 11.20 2.36
N THR A 126 2.28 12.02 1.32
CA THR A 126 1.55 13.30 1.38
C THR A 126 0.54 13.41 0.26
N TYR A 127 -0.50 14.20 0.52
CA TYR A 127 -1.59 14.49 -0.41
C TYR A 127 -1.44 15.92 -0.93
N GLN A 128 -1.53 16.11 -2.25
CA GLN A 128 -1.50 17.41 -2.89
C GLN A 128 -2.68 17.55 -3.85
N LEU A 129 -3.58 18.49 -3.59
CA LEU A 129 -4.69 18.77 -4.50
C LEU A 129 -4.17 19.54 -5.71
N GLN A 130 -4.42 19.02 -6.92
CA GLN A 130 -4.07 19.70 -8.17
C GLN A 130 -5.29 20.41 -8.77
N HIS A 131 -6.44 19.71 -8.80
CA HIS A 131 -7.68 20.25 -9.35
C HIS A 131 -8.90 19.58 -8.70
N GLN A 132 -9.96 20.36 -8.51
CA GLN A 132 -11.27 19.86 -8.08
C GLN A 132 -12.35 20.66 -8.78
N GLY A 133 -13.30 19.96 -9.39
CA GLY A 133 -14.45 20.56 -10.07
C GLY A 133 -15.69 19.68 -9.98
N PRO A 134 -16.82 20.14 -10.56
CA PRO A 134 -18.09 19.41 -10.53
C PRO A 134 -18.02 18.03 -11.22
N ASN A 135 -17.13 17.90 -12.21
CA ASN A 135 -17.04 16.73 -13.09
C ASN A 135 -15.84 15.84 -12.79
N GLY A 136 -15.19 16.01 -11.64
CA GLY A 136 -14.01 15.22 -11.28
C GLY A 136 -12.95 15.96 -10.48
N GLY A 137 -11.80 15.31 -10.33
CA GLY A 137 -10.66 15.89 -9.63
C GLY A 137 -9.34 15.24 -10.02
N ARG A 138 -8.26 15.90 -9.63
CA ARG A 138 -6.88 15.45 -9.78
C ARG A 138 -6.09 15.76 -8.52
N ILE A 139 -5.34 14.78 -8.07
CA ILE A 139 -4.43 14.91 -6.92
C ILE A 139 -3.09 14.26 -7.27
N ASP A 140 -2.08 14.62 -6.50
CA ASP A 140 -0.82 13.90 -6.43
C ASP A 140 -0.69 13.31 -5.03
N MET A 141 -0.48 11.99 -4.96
CA MET A 141 0.04 11.33 -3.77
C MET A 141 1.56 11.26 -3.89
N VAL A 142 2.27 11.94 -3.00
CA VAL A 142 3.73 12.09 -3.07
C VAL A 142 4.36 11.30 -1.93
N TRP A 143 5.20 10.33 -2.27
CA TRP A 143 5.97 9.53 -1.34
C TRP A 143 7.44 9.96 -1.37
N GLU A 144 7.96 10.46 -0.26
CA GLU A 144 9.30 11.06 -0.16
C GLU A 144 10.12 10.42 0.96
N GLY A 145 11.45 10.45 0.82
CA GLY A 145 12.36 9.86 1.81
C GLY A 145 12.35 8.34 1.77
N ILE A 146 12.13 7.76 0.59
CA ILE A 146 12.04 6.31 0.38
C ILE A 146 13.39 5.64 0.67
N PRO A 147 13.45 4.65 1.58
CA PRO A 147 14.66 3.89 1.82
C PRO A 147 15.12 3.14 0.55
N PRO A 148 16.43 3.08 0.24
CA PRO A 148 16.94 2.40 -0.95
C PRO A 148 16.50 0.95 -1.11
N LEU A 149 16.26 0.23 0.00
CA LEU A 149 15.78 -1.15 -0.03
C LEU A 149 14.41 -1.27 -0.72
N MET A 150 13.54 -0.26 -0.58
CA MET A 150 12.17 -0.28 -1.12
C MET A 150 12.10 0.14 -2.58
N LEU A 151 13.17 0.74 -3.11
CA LEU A 151 13.27 1.13 -4.51
C LEU A 151 13.67 -0.05 -5.42
N ARG A 152 13.99 -1.21 -4.82
CA ARG A 152 14.41 -2.40 -5.57
C ARG A 152 13.19 -3.08 -6.17
N GLY A 153 13.20 -3.29 -7.49
CA GLY A 153 12.20 -4.09 -8.20
C GLY A 153 10.84 -3.42 -8.43
N GLY A 154 10.60 -2.20 -7.93
CA GLY A 154 9.33 -1.48 -8.14
C GLY A 154 8.13 -2.07 -7.39
N THR A 155 8.34 -3.12 -6.59
CA THR A 155 7.27 -3.91 -5.98
C THR A 155 6.41 -3.07 -5.04
N PHE A 156 7.03 -2.24 -4.20
CA PHE A 156 6.26 -1.44 -3.26
C PHE A 156 5.47 -0.36 -3.98
N GLU A 157 6.03 0.23 -5.04
CA GLU A 157 5.34 1.24 -5.82
C GLU A 157 4.04 0.71 -6.44
N GLU A 158 4.10 -0.48 -7.02
CA GLU A 158 2.93 -1.13 -7.61
C GLU A 158 1.86 -1.49 -6.56
N SER A 159 2.28 -1.83 -5.34
CA SER A 159 1.34 -2.11 -4.24
C SER A 159 0.55 -0.86 -3.82
N LEU A 160 1.20 0.31 -3.82
CA LEU A 160 0.56 1.58 -3.52
C LEU A 160 -0.38 2.01 -4.65
N ALA A 161 0.03 1.84 -5.91
CA ALA A 161 -0.84 2.12 -7.04
C ALA A 161 -2.15 1.30 -6.95
N GLY A 162 -2.06 -0.01 -6.68
CA GLY A 162 -3.25 -0.86 -6.50
C GLY A 162 -4.12 -0.43 -5.31
N THR A 163 -3.50 0.00 -4.22
CA THR A 163 -4.18 0.55 -3.04
C THR A 163 -4.95 1.84 -3.38
N PHE A 164 -4.35 2.74 -4.14
CA PHE A 164 -4.98 3.99 -4.58
C PHE A 164 -6.12 3.75 -5.59
N GLU A 165 -5.96 2.77 -6.49
CA GLU A 165 -7.04 2.33 -7.40
C GLU A 165 -8.26 1.83 -6.61
N MET A 166 -8.06 1.20 -5.45
CA MET A 166 -9.17 0.78 -4.60
C MET A 166 -10.00 1.95 -4.08
N PHE A 167 -9.38 3.06 -3.66
CA PHE A 167 -10.11 4.19 -3.12
C PHE A 167 -11.12 4.75 -4.12
N LEU A 168 -10.73 4.85 -5.40
CA LEU A 168 -11.62 5.29 -6.48
C LEU A 168 -12.79 4.31 -6.67
N ARG A 169 -12.51 3.01 -6.67
CA ARG A 169 -13.55 1.97 -6.76
C ARG A 169 -14.53 2.04 -5.58
N ARG A 170 -14.03 2.21 -4.34
CA ARG A 170 -14.86 2.22 -3.13
C ARG A 170 -15.88 3.36 -3.13
N VAL A 171 -15.55 4.48 -3.76
CA VAL A 171 -16.45 5.64 -3.91
C VAL A 171 -17.19 5.67 -5.25
N SER A 172 -17.16 4.56 -5.99
CA SER A 172 -17.81 4.39 -7.30
C SER A 172 -17.45 5.48 -8.31
N ARG A 173 -16.18 5.91 -8.32
CA ARG A 173 -15.66 6.90 -9.26
C ARG A 173 -14.81 6.24 -10.32
N GLU A 174 -15.09 6.59 -11.58
CA GLU A 174 -14.23 6.21 -12.69
C GLU A 174 -12.98 7.08 -12.65
N GLY A 175 -11.81 6.46 -12.63
CA GLY A 175 -10.55 7.17 -12.55
C GLY A 175 -9.33 6.27 -12.67
N HIS A 176 -8.17 6.90 -12.66
CA HIS A 176 -6.90 6.23 -12.93
C HIS A 176 -5.81 6.70 -11.97
N VAL A 177 -4.90 5.78 -11.66
CA VAL A 177 -3.68 6.03 -10.91
C VAL A 177 -2.50 5.83 -11.86
N HIS A 178 -1.76 6.90 -12.10
CA HIS A 178 -0.56 6.88 -12.92
C HIS A 178 0.65 7.26 -12.07
N MET A 179 1.63 6.36 -12.00
CA MET A 179 2.91 6.69 -11.37
C MET A 179 3.77 7.47 -12.35
N ARG A 180 4.13 8.71 -11.99
CA ARG A 180 5.01 9.53 -12.83
C ARG A 180 6.42 8.92 -12.86
N PRO A 181 7.12 8.97 -14.00
CA PRO A 181 8.54 8.64 -14.06
C PRO A 181 9.32 9.52 -13.07
N ALA A 182 10.12 8.89 -12.21
CA ALA A 182 10.99 9.63 -11.30
C ALA A 182 12.21 10.18 -12.07
N PRO A 183 12.49 11.50 -12.03
CA PRO A 183 13.71 12.02 -12.62
C PRO A 183 14.94 11.46 -11.89
N ALA A 184 16.07 11.33 -12.60
CA ALA A 184 17.29 10.72 -12.07
C ALA A 184 17.84 11.40 -10.80
N SER A 185 17.50 12.68 -10.60
CA SER A 185 17.83 13.50 -9.43
C SER A 185 16.99 13.19 -8.19
N GLU A 186 15.83 12.55 -8.31
CA GLU A 186 14.85 12.34 -7.24
C GLU A 186 14.66 10.85 -6.91
N LYS A 187 15.77 10.14 -6.68
CA LYS A 187 15.75 8.68 -6.52
C LYS A 187 14.84 8.19 -5.38
N SER A 188 14.74 8.96 -4.29
CA SER A 188 13.95 8.65 -3.09
C SER A 188 12.56 9.28 -3.07
N ARG A 189 12.00 9.61 -4.24
CA ARG A 189 10.67 10.20 -4.38
C ARG A 189 9.85 9.48 -5.45
N ARG A 190 8.55 9.33 -5.19
CA ARG A 190 7.55 8.81 -6.13
C ARG A 190 6.31 9.68 -6.10
N VAL A 191 5.72 9.92 -7.27
CA VAL A 191 4.48 10.69 -7.41
C VAL A 191 3.46 9.82 -8.11
N TYR A 192 2.31 9.60 -7.46
CA TYR A 192 1.16 8.97 -8.06
C TYR A 192 0.14 10.06 -8.37
N GLU A 193 -0.02 10.31 -9.65
CA GLU A 193 -1.09 11.15 -10.15
C GLU A 193 -2.38 10.34 -10.14
N VAL A 194 -3.40 10.88 -9.49
CA VAL A 194 -4.72 10.27 -9.44
C VAL A 194 -5.73 11.22 -10.04
N THR A 195 -6.51 10.71 -11.00
CA THR A 195 -7.59 11.45 -11.66
C THR A 195 -8.89 10.68 -11.55
N TRP A 196 -10.02 11.39 -11.46
CA TRP A 196 -11.35 10.78 -11.49
C TRP A 196 -12.41 11.72 -12.06
N LYS A 197 -13.55 11.14 -12.48
CA LYS A 197 -14.77 11.84 -12.90
C LYS A 197 -15.90 11.65 -11.88
#